data_AF-A0A3M5VZL6-F1
#
_entry.id   AF-A0A3M5VZL6-F1
#
_cell.length_a   1.000
_cell.length_b   1.000
_cell.length_c   1.000
_cell.angle_alpha   90.00
_cell.angle_beta   90.00
_cell.angle_gamma   90.00
#
_symmetry.space_group_name_H-M   'P 1'
#
loop_
_entity.id
_entity.type
_entity.pdbx_description
1 polymer ?
#
loop_
_entity_poly.entity_id
_entity_poly.type
_entity_poly.pdbx_seq_one_letter_code
_entity_poly.pdbx_strand_id
1 'polypeptide(L)'
;MRRFREIARISGLVFSGYPGAAKSNRQLQASSGLFFEVFKQYDAENMLLTQAEQEVLRQELDLQRLELTLRQINSRTLDLHAIKRATPLAFPLLVERFRESLSSEKLADRIARMVRDLEKAAGPEPER
;
A
#
# COMPACT_ATOMS: atom_id res chain seq x y z
N MET A 1 -5.80 11.64 6.15
CA MET A 1 -5.84 12.45 7.41
C MET A 1 -4.50 13.07 7.82
N ARG A 2 -3.35 12.34 7.80
CA ARG A 2 -2.06 12.93 8.23
C ARG A 2 -1.58 14.07 7.32
N ARG A 3 -1.70 13.92 5.99
CA ARG A 3 -1.31 14.97 5.01
C ARG A 3 -2.20 16.19 5.06
N PHE A 4 -3.53 16.01 5.06
CA PHE A 4 -4.46 17.13 5.22
C PHE A 4 -4.20 17.92 6.52
N ARG A 5 -3.83 17.26 7.63
CA ARG A 5 -3.44 17.96 8.88
C ARG A 5 -2.20 18.83 8.69
N GLU A 6 -1.19 18.36 7.97
CA GLU A 6 0.04 19.13 7.68
C GLU A 6 -0.29 20.35 6.82
N ILE A 7 -1.09 20.16 5.76
CA ILE A 7 -1.56 21.24 4.87
C ILE A 7 -2.43 22.24 5.64
N ALA A 8 -3.37 21.78 6.46
CA ALA A 8 -4.24 22.63 7.27
C ALA A 8 -3.45 23.43 8.33
N ARG A 9 -2.36 22.86 8.86
CA ARG A 9 -1.45 23.59 9.76
C ARG A 9 -0.65 24.66 9.01
N ILE A 10 -0.09 24.33 7.84
CA ILE A 10 0.68 25.28 7.01
C ILE A 10 -0.23 26.42 6.52
N SER A 11 -1.47 26.10 6.15
CA SER A 11 -2.45 27.06 5.65
C SER A 11 -3.12 27.88 6.76
N GLY A 12 -2.69 27.71 8.02
CA GLY A 12 -3.23 28.46 9.16
C GLY A 12 -4.62 28.04 9.66
N LEU A 13 -5.24 27.03 9.04
CA LEU A 13 -6.55 26.51 9.44
C LEU A 13 -6.52 25.77 10.79
N VAL A 14 -5.38 25.15 11.12
CA VAL A 14 -5.22 24.38 12.35
C VAL A 14 -4.11 24.99 13.20
N PHE A 15 -4.52 25.64 14.29
CA PHE A 15 -3.62 26.23 15.25
C PHE A 15 -2.98 25.16 16.16
N SER A 16 -1.64 25.09 16.19
CA SER A 16 -0.87 24.11 16.97
C SER A 16 -0.67 24.46 18.44
N GLY A 17 -1.10 25.64 18.89
CA GLY A 17 -0.84 26.13 20.24
C GLY A 17 0.29 27.16 20.27
N TYR A 18 0.48 27.79 21.43
CA TYR A 18 1.54 28.76 21.68
C TYR A 18 2.82 28.07 22.17
N PRO A 19 4.00 28.74 22.10
CA PRO A 19 5.22 28.22 22.72
C PRO A 19 4.98 27.87 24.19
N GLY A 20 5.26 26.62 24.59
CA GLY A 20 5.01 26.11 25.94
C GLY A 20 3.59 25.59 26.22
N ALA A 21 2.63 25.80 25.30
CA ALA A 21 1.25 25.34 25.41
C ALA A 21 0.75 24.73 24.09
N ALA A 22 1.45 23.68 23.63
CA ALA A 22 1.08 22.98 22.41
C ALA A 22 -0.23 22.19 22.59
N LYS A 23 -1.11 22.25 21.59
CA LYS A 23 -2.29 21.38 21.54
C LYS A 23 -1.85 19.93 21.34
N SER A 24 -2.60 18.99 21.92
CA SER A 24 -2.26 17.57 21.77
C SER A 24 -2.47 17.10 20.33
N ASN A 25 -1.69 16.08 19.92
CA ASN A 25 -1.86 15.47 18.60
C ASN A 25 -3.29 14.99 18.34
N ARG A 26 -4.00 14.51 19.38
CA ARG A 26 -5.40 14.09 19.30
C ARG A 26 -6.34 15.27 18.98
N GLN A 27 -6.13 16.43 19.63
CA GLN A 27 -6.92 17.64 19.37
C GLN A 27 -6.68 18.18 17.96
N LEU A 28 -5.43 18.18 17.49
CA LEU A 28 -5.07 18.61 16.15
C LEU A 28 -5.66 17.69 15.07
N GLN A 29 -5.66 16.38 15.34
CA GLN A 29 -6.27 15.39 14.46
C GLN A 29 -7.79 15.57 14.36
N ALA A 30 -8.47 15.77 15.50
CA ALA A 30 -9.92 16.01 15.51
C ALA A 30 -10.28 17.29 14.73
N SER A 31 -9.55 18.37 14.95
CA SER A 31 -9.79 19.66 14.27
C SER A 31 -9.58 19.54 12.76
N SER A 32 -8.49 18.89 12.32
CA SER A 32 -8.20 18.70 10.90
C SER A 32 -9.21 17.78 10.22
N GLY A 33 -9.70 16.75 10.93
CA GLY A 33 -10.76 15.88 10.41
C GLY A 33 -12.06 16.65 10.16
N LEU A 34 -12.45 17.53 11.09
CA LEU A 34 -13.65 18.36 10.92
C LEU A 34 -13.53 19.29 9.70
N PHE A 35 -12.40 19.99 9.53
CA PHE A 35 -12.19 20.84 8.36
C PHE A 35 -12.22 20.05 7.05
N PHE A 36 -11.66 18.84 7.04
CA PHE A 36 -11.72 17.97 5.87
C PHE A 36 -13.16 17.64 5.48
N GLU A 37 -13.98 17.21 6.45
CA GLU A 37 -15.38 16.88 6.19
C GLU A 37 -16.21 18.11 5.79
N VAL A 38 -15.95 19.28 6.41
CA VAL A 38 -16.63 20.53 6.04
C VAL A 38 -16.30 20.93 4.61
N PHE A 39 -15.02 20.93 4.21
CA PHE A 39 -14.69 21.22 2.83
C PHE A 39 -15.28 20.18 1.89
N LYS A 40 -15.19 18.89 2.22
CA LYS A 40 -15.77 17.84 1.37
C LYS A 40 -17.28 18.01 1.16
N GLN A 41 -18.01 18.50 2.16
CA GLN A 41 -19.45 18.66 2.11
C GLN A 41 -19.91 20.00 1.51
N TYR A 42 -19.19 21.09 1.78
CA TYR A 42 -19.64 22.46 1.48
C TYR A 42 -18.74 23.22 0.49
N ASP A 43 -17.52 22.74 0.23
CA ASP A 43 -16.53 23.37 -0.65
C ASP A 43 -15.62 22.28 -1.27
N ALA A 44 -16.22 21.37 -2.03
CA ALA A 44 -15.52 20.19 -2.55
C ALA A 44 -14.40 20.56 -3.56
N GLU A 45 -14.47 21.75 -4.16
CA GLU A 45 -13.46 22.29 -5.07
C GLU A 45 -12.32 23.01 -4.33
N ASN A 46 -12.31 23.00 -3.00
CA ASN A 46 -11.27 23.63 -2.21
C ASN A 46 -9.86 23.13 -2.60
N MET A 47 -8.97 24.05 -2.94
CA MET A 47 -7.61 23.72 -3.37
C MET A 47 -6.80 22.95 -2.33
N LEU A 48 -7.10 23.09 -1.04
CA LEU A 48 -6.41 22.34 0.03
C LEU A 48 -6.81 20.86 0.04
N LEU A 49 -8.04 20.53 -0.35
CA LEU A 49 -8.45 19.15 -0.55
C LEU A 49 -7.71 18.55 -1.75
N THR A 50 -7.69 19.28 -2.87
CA THR A 50 -6.99 18.88 -4.09
C THR A 50 -5.50 18.66 -3.83
N GLN A 51 -4.85 19.59 -3.12
CA GLN A 51 -3.44 19.46 -2.74
C GLN A 51 -3.20 18.26 -1.84
N ALA A 52 -4.07 18.04 -0.83
CA ALA A 52 -3.93 16.91 0.08
C ALA A 52 -4.05 15.57 -0.65
N GLU A 53 -4.97 15.47 -1.60
CA GLU A 53 -5.11 14.29 -2.44
C GLU A 53 -3.87 14.08 -3.32
N GLN A 54 -3.42 15.12 -4.03
CA GLN A 54 -2.23 15.05 -4.89
C GLN A 54 -0.97 14.66 -4.12
N GLU A 55 -0.76 15.20 -2.92
CA GLU A 55 0.40 14.88 -2.09
C GLU A 55 0.34 13.45 -1.54
N VAL A 56 -0.86 12.98 -1.13
CA VAL A 56 -1.05 11.58 -0.73
C VAL A 56 -0.73 10.65 -1.89
N LEU A 57 -1.28 10.90 -3.08
CA LEU A 57 -1.03 10.08 -4.25
C LEU A 57 0.47 10.11 -4.62
N ARG A 58 1.10 11.29 -4.65
CA ARG A 58 2.52 11.42 -5.01
C ARG A 58 3.45 10.69 -4.05
N GLN A 59 3.19 10.74 -2.74
CA GLN A 59 4.11 10.16 -1.74
C GLN A 59 3.79 8.71 -1.39
N GLU A 60 2.52 8.35 -1.22
CA GLU A 60 2.14 6.99 -0.81
C GLU A 60 2.14 6.02 -2.01
N LEU A 61 1.78 6.50 -3.21
CA LEU A 61 1.73 5.66 -4.42
C LEU A 61 2.95 5.81 -5.33
N ASP A 62 3.86 6.75 -5.05
CA ASP A 62 4.98 7.11 -5.92
C ASP A 62 4.55 7.17 -7.40
N LEU A 63 3.63 8.11 -7.68
CA LEU A 63 2.97 8.22 -8.99
C LEU A 63 3.96 8.29 -10.16
N GLN A 64 5.10 8.94 -9.97
CA GLN A 64 6.11 9.07 -11.01
C GLN A 64 6.74 7.71 -11.36
N ARG A 65 7.08 6.91 -10.34
CA ARG A 65 7.57 5.54 -10.55
C ARG A 65 6.51 4.65 -11.17
N LEU A 66 5.26 4.77 -10.73
CA LEU A 66 4.15 3.99 -11.30
C LEU A 66 3.96 4.31 -12.78
N GLU A 67 3.91 5.59 -13.15
CA GLU A 67 3.78 6.04 -14.53
C GLU A 67 4.92 5.51 -15.41
N LEU A 68 6.16 5.64 -14.94
CA LEU A 68 7.34 5.10 -15.65
C LEU A 68 7.22 3.59 -15.86
N THR A 69 6.82 2.85 -14.82
CA THR A 69 6.66 1.40 -14.87
C THR A 69 5.56 1.00 -15.87
N LEU A 70 4.42 1.68 -15.86
CA LEU A 70 3.32 1.42 -16.80
C LEU A 70 3.72 1.71 -18.25
N ARG A 71 4.42 2.83 -18.51
CA ARG A 71 4.97 3.15 -19.84
C ARG A 71 5.95 2.07 -20.30
N GLN A 72 6.83 1.61 -19.42
CA GLN A 72 7.77 0.52 -19.72
C GLN A 72 7.04 -0.79 -20.04
N ILE A 73 6.05 -1.19 -19.25
CA ILE A 73 5.26 -2.41 -19.49
C ILE A 73 4.53 -2.33 -20.84
N ASN A 74 3.91 -1.17 -21.16
CA ASN A 74 3.20 -0.97 -22.41
C ASN A 74 4.09 -1.08 -23.66
N SER A 75 5.40 -0.82 -23.52
CA SER A 75 6.37 -0.95 -24.61
C SER A 75 6.90 -2.38 -24.82
N ARG A 76 6.57 -3.33 -23.92
CA ARG A 76 7.10 -4.70 -23.96
C ARG A 76 6.10 -5.64 -24.62
N THR A 77 6.63 -6.68 -25.27
CA THR A 77 5.81 -7.80 -25.72
C THR A 77 5.47 -8.68 -24.52
N LEU A 78 4.20 -9.04 -24.40
CA LEU A 78 3.74 -9.95 -23.35
C LEU A 78 4.17 -11.38 -23.71
N ASP A 79 5.04 -11.97 -22.89
CA ASP A 79 5.41 -13.39 -22.97
C ASP A 79 4.80 -14.14 -21.79
N LEU A 80 3.68 -14.84 -22.05
CA LEU A 80 2.86 -15.45 -21.02
C LEU A 80 2.92 -16.97 -21.11
N HIS A 81 3.40 -17.60 -20.03
CA HIS A 81 3.54 -19.05 -19.93
C HIS A 81 2.65 -19.60 -18.83
N ALA A 82 1.81 -20.58 -19.18
CA ALA A 82 1.02 -21.30 -18.20
C ALA A 82 1.92 -22.22 -17.37
N ILE A 83 1.95 -22.00 -16.05
CA ILE A 83 2.71 -22.82 -15.11
C ILE A 83 1.84 -23.92 -14.51
N LYS A 84 2.40 -25.13 -14.40
CA LYS A 84 1.73 -26.28 -13.78
C LYS A 84 1.83 -26.28 -12.25
N ARG A 85 2.78 -25.51 -11.69
CA ARG A 85 3.12 -25.45 -10.26
C ARG A 85 3.58 -24.04 -9.89
N ALA A 86 3.45 -23.67 -8.62
CA ALA A 86 3.94 -22.38 -8.13
C ALA A 86 5.45 -22.25 -8.34
N THR A 87 5.90 -21.14 -8.93
CA THR A 87 7.33 -20.84 -9.05
C THR A 87 7.89 -20.39 -7.70
N PRO A 88 9.22 -20.43 -7.50
CA PRO A 88 9.86 -19.91 -6.28
C PRO A 88 9.46 -18.47 -5.95
N LEU A 89 9.27 -17.60 -6.96
CA LEU A 89 8.81 -16.21 -6.77
C LEU A 89 7.33 -16.12 -6.42
N ALA A 90 6.49 -17.03 -6.94
CA ALA A 90 5.05 -17.03 -6.64
C ALA A 90 4.72 -17.69 -5.29
N PHE A 91 5.59 -18.56 -4.78
CA PHE A 91 5.30 -19.37 -3.59
C PHE A 91 5.03 -18.53 -2.32
N PRO A 92 5.85 -17.51 -1.96
CA PRO A 92 5.57 -16.69 -0.77
C PRO A 92 4.22 -15.97 -0.83
N LEU A 93 3.84 -15.47 -2.02
CA LEU A 93 2.56 -14.80 -2.24
C LEU A 93 1.38 -15.76 -2.04
N LEU A 94 1.53 -17.00 -2.50
CA LEU A 94 0.53 -18.05 -2.37
C LEU A 94 0.38 -18.51 -0.91
N VAL A 95 1.47 -18.56 -0.14
CA VAL A 95 1.45 -18.85 1.30
C VAL A 95 0.70 -17.78 2.07
N GLU A 96 0.93 -16.50 1.78
CA GLU A 96 0.23 -15.40 2.43
C GLU A 96 -1.29 -15.50 2.19
N ARG A 97 -1.70 -15.77 0.94
CA ARG A 97 -3.11 -15.99 0.60
C ARG A 97 -3.74 -17.15 1.37
N PHE A 98 -3.01 -18.22 1.66
CA PHE A 98 -3.54 -19.35 2.43
C PHE A 98 -3.68 -19.06 3.91
N ARG A 99 -2.88 -18.15 4.47
CA ARG A 99 -3.03 -17.68 5.85
C ARG A 99 -4.37 -17.00 6.07
N GLU A 100 -4.88 -16.29 5.06
CA GLU A 100 -6.17 -15.61 5.10
C GLU A 100 -7.37 -16.57 4.92
N SER A 101 -7.13 -17.81 4.49
CA SER A 101 -8.19 -18.80 4.28
C SER A 101 -8.45 -19.65 5.53
N LEU A 102 -9.71 -19.77 5.94
CA LEU A 102 -10.12 -20.70 6.99
C LEU A 102 -10.03 -22.14 6.47
N SER A 103 -9.14 -22.93 7.07
CA SER A 103 -8.90 -24.34 6.73
C SER A 103 -8.79 -25.18 8.00
N SER A 104 -9.24 -26.44 7.93
CA SER A 104 -9.08 -27.43 9.02
C SER A 104 -7.68 -28.05 9.07
N GLU A 105 -6.89 -27.90 8.01
CA GLU A 105 -5.49 -28.31 7.99
C GLU A 105 -4.59 -27.21 8.57
N LYS A 106 -3.64 -27.59 9.42
CA LYS A 106 -2.60 -26.67 9.90
C LYS A 106 -1.78 -26.15 8.72
N LEU A 107 -1.69 -24.83 8.58
CA LEU A 107 -0.98 -24.16 7.49
C LEU A 107 0.46 -24.66 7.32
N ALA A 108 1.16 -24.94 8.43
CA ALA A 108 2.53 -25.46 8.40
C ALA A 108 2.65 -26.82 7.71
N ASP A 109 1.73 -27.74 7.99
CA ASP A 109 1.70 -29.08 7.38
C ASP A 109 1.42 -28.98 5.87
N ARG A 110 0.53 -28.06 5.50
CA ARG A 110 0.22 -27.76 4.10
C ARG A 110 1.44 -27.21 3.34
N ILE A 111 2.13 -26.23 3.92
CA ILE A 111 3.35 -25.63 3.34
C ILE A 111 4.43 -26.71 3.17
N ALA A 112 4.67 -27.52 4.19
CA ALA A 112 5.69 -28.58 4.15
C ALA A 112 5.41 -29.65 3.07
N ARG A 113 4.14 -29.95 2.77
CA ARG A 113 3.79 -30.81 1.62
C ARG A 113 4.11 -30.12 0.30
N MET A 114 3.71 -28.87 0.14
CA MET A 114 3.95 -28.12 -1.10
C MET A 114 5.43 -27.92 -1.41
N VAL A 115 6.26 -27.61 -0.41
CA VAL A 115 7.72 -27.48 -0.59
C VAL A 115 8.32 -28.79 -1.08
N ARG A 116 7.97 -29.92 -0.46
CA ARG A 116 8.44 -31.24 -0.88
C ARG A 116 8.04 -31.57 -2.33
N ASP A 117 6.82 -31.23 -2.73
CA ASP A 117 6.34 -31.45 -4.09
C ASP A 117 7.06 -30.56 -5.11
N LEU A 118 7.42 -29.33 -4.73
CA LEU A 118 8.20 -28.42 -5.55
C LEU A 118 9.68 -28.84 -5.67
N GLU A 119 10.31 -29.27 -4.58
CA GLU A 119 11.69 -29.79 -4.58
C GLU A 119 11.82 -31.03 -5.47
N LYS A 120 10.89 -31.99 -5.36
CA LYS A 120 10.86 -33.17 -6.25
C LYS A 120 10.72 -32.78 -7.72
N ALA A 121 9.98 -31.73 -8.01
CA ALA A 121 9.74 -31.26 -9.37
C ALA A 121 10.93 -30.47 -9.96
N ALA A 122 11.80 -29.90 -9.12
CA ALA A 122 12.96 -29.12 -9.54
C ALA A 122 14.13 -29.98 -10.05
N GLY A 123 14.14 -31.30 -9.74
CA GLY A 123 15.24 -32.20 -10.09
C GLY A 123 16.49 -31.98 -9.21
N PRO A 124 17.53 -32.83 -9.33
CA PRO A 124 18.79 -32.62 -8.63
C PRO A 124 19.47 -31.33 -9.11
N GLU A 125 20.20 -30.66 -8.20
CA GLU A 125 21.03 -29.50 -8.56
C GLU A 125 22.02 -29.89 -9.69
N PRO A 126 22.27 -29.01 -10.67
CA PRO A 126 23.33 -29.26 -11.63
C PRO A 126 24.66 -29.41 -10.88
N GLU A 127 25.37 -30.51 -11.10
CA GLU A 127 26.73 -30.70 -10.58
C GLU A 127 27.60 -29.52 -11.05
N ARG A 128 28.21 -28.82 -10.09
CA ARG A 128 29.07 -27.65 -10.33
C ARG A 128 30.44 -28.07 -10.85
#